data_AF-A0A964EW26-F1
#
_entry.id   AF-A0A964EW26-F1
#
_cell.length_a   1.000
_cell.length_b   1.000
_cell.length_c   1.000
_cell.angle_alpha   90.00
_cell.angle_beta   90.00
_cell.angle_gamma   90.00
#
_symmetry.space_group_name_H-M   'P 1'
#
loop_
_entity.id
_entity.type
_entity.pdbx_description
1 polymer ?
#
loop_
_entity_poly.entity_id
_entity_poly.type
_entity_poly.pdbx_seq_one_letter_code
_entity_poly.pdbx_strand_id
1 'polypeptide(L)'
;MPFDGDGDGLMDDVEANYGTLPDNPDSDDDGWLDGEEIDGFTDPTDPADHPYTGGWGIGACRNDVAGETVAVGSVAPNFEGVDQFGDTVRLHDFCHNAVLIVTGSEWCGPCQSYRSTMASYWADYHERGFMIIDLLLETADGSAIDQEALVRWADGHEYAVLDDTNGPISHQGYVNGGIPAISLIAPGGEIVILDGSPSASDIEAILPW
;
A
#
# COMPACT_ATOMS: atom_id res chain seq x y z
N MET A 1 32.54 -4.70 -22.10
CA MET A 1 31.85 -5.53 -21.10
C MET A 1 30.94 -4.59 -20.38
N PRO A 2 29.71 -4.99 -20.04
CA PRO A 2 28.94 -4.24 -19.07
C PRO A 2 29.78 -4.15 -17.79
N PHE A 3 29.86 -2.95 -17.24
CA PHE A 3 30.57 -2.62 -16.02
C PHE A 3 29.57 -1.88 -15.14
N ASP A 4 29.69 -2.14 -13.85
CA ASP A 4 28.86 -1.62 -12.77
C ASP A 4 29.89 -1.13 -11.75
N GLY A 5 30.09 0.18 -11.74
CA GLY A 5 31.23 0.85 -11.13
C GLY A 5 31.16 0.97 -9.62
N ASP A 6 29.96 1.14 -9.09
CA ASP A 6 29.66 1.29 -7.67
C ASP A 6 28.97 0.06 -7.06
N GLY A 7 28.50 -0.88 -7.87
CA GLY A 7 28.01 -2.19 -7.44
C GLY A 7 26.58 -2.19 -6.94
N ASP A 8 25.76 -1.25 -7.41
CA ASP A 8 24.38 -1.03 -6.99
C ASP A 8 23.36 -1.93 -7.74
N GLY A 9 23.82 -2.58 -8.82
CA GLY A 9 23.01 -3.45 -9.67
C GLY A 9 22.56 -2.81 -10.99
N LEU A 10 22.84 -1.52 -11.20
CA LEU A 10 22.64 -0.78 -12.42
C LEU A 10 23.97 -0.70 -13.20
N MET A 11 23.92 -0.80 -14.53
CA MET A 11 25.15 -0.78 -15.35
C MET A 11 25.53 0.66 -15.72
N ASP A 12 26.82 0.99 -15.74
CA ASP A 12 27.38 2.31 -16.10
C ASP A 12 26.80 2.90 -17.41
N ASP A 13 26.52 2.04 -18.38
CA ASP A 13 26.00 2.45 -19.69
C ASP A 13 24.48 2.66 -19.71
N VAL A 14 23.79 2.27 -18.64
CA VAL A 14 22.34 2.39 -18.45
C VAL A 14 21.96 3.57 -17.58
N GLU A 15 22.75 3.90 -16.54
CA GLU A 15 22.48 4.97 -15.58
C GLU A 15 22.18 6.33 -16.20
N ALA A 16 22.92 6.69 -17.25
CA ALA A 16 22.68 7.95 -17.96
C ALA A 16 21.26 8.07 -18.55
N ASN A 17 20.53 6.96 -18.72
CA ASN A 17 19.14 6.97 -19.17
C ASN A 17 18.15 7.21 -18.02
N TYR A 18 18.53 6.90 -16.78
CA TYR A 18 17.74 7.10 -15.57
C TYR A 18 18.12 8.39 -14.83
N GLY A 19 19.22 9.05 -15.23
CA GLY A 19 19.66 10.31 -14.62
C GLY A 19 20.60 10.12 -13.43
N THR A 20 21.06 8.89 -13.21
CA THR A 20 21.94 8.46 -12.12
C THR A 20 23.42 8.53 -12.52
N LEU A 21 24.34 8.18 -11.61
CA LEU A 21 25.78 8.43 -11.74
C LEU A 21 26.65 7.17 -11.55
N PRO A 22 27.53 6.78 -12.51
CA PRO A 22 28.33 5.53 -12.47
C PRO A 22 29.31 5.29 -11.34
N ASP A 23 29.44 6.24 -10.44
CA ASP A 23 30.30 6.14 -9.29
C ASP A 23 29.57 6.53 -7.99
N ASN A 24 28.24 6.59 -8.04
CA ASN A 24 27.38 6.91 -6.91
C ASN A 24 26.15 5.98 -6.88
N PRO A 25 26.13 5.00 -5.96
CA PRO A 25 25.14 3.92 -5.98
C PRO A 25 23.75 4.31 -5.48
N ASP A 26 23.58 5.56 -5.01
CA ASP A 26 22.36 6.15 -4.44
C ASP A 26 22.35 7.62 -4.85
N SER A 27 21.63 7.93 -5.92
CA SER A 27 21.73 9.20 -6.65
C SER A 27 21.01 10.36 -5.99
N ASP A 28 20.04 10.11 -5.11
CA ASP A 28 19.30 11.14 -4.38
C ASP A 28 19.53 11.15 -2.86
N ASP A 29 20.43 10.29 -2.37
CA ASP A 29 20.88 10.16 -0.99
C ASP A 29 19.74 9.78 -0.01
N ASP A 30 18.73 9.03 -0.45
CA ASP A 30 17.60 8.61 0.37
C ASP A 30 17.83 7.28 1.11
N GLY A 31 18.87 6.54 0.72
CA GLY A 31 19.29 5.27 1.31
C GLY A 31 18.87 4.02 0.54
N TRP A 32 18.14 4.16 -0.56
CA TRP A 32 17.91 3.11 -1.55
C TRP A 32 18.95 3.20 -2.69
N LEU A 33 19.24 2.05 -3.29
CA LEU A 33 20.20 1.99 -4.39
C LEU A 33 19.49 2.23 -5.71
N ASP A 34 20.13 2.92 -6.66
CA ASP A 34 19.48 3.28 -7.93
C ASP A 34 18.96 2.02 -8.67
N GLY A 35 19.76 0.96 -8.67
CA GLY A 35 19.36 -0.35 -9.20
C GLY A 35 18.16 -0.99 -8.49
N GLU A 36 18.05 -0.84 -7.16
CA GLU A 36 16.94 -1.36 -6.37
C GLU A 36 15.64 -0.60 -6.65
N GLU A 37 15.71 0.71 -6.80
CA GLU A 37 14.57 1.57 -7.13
C GLU A 37 14.01 1.30 -8.52
N ILE A 38 14.88 1.14 -9.52
CA ILE A 38 14.47 0.78 -10.88
C ILE A 38 13.78 -0.59 -10.90
N ASP A 39 14.34 -1.59 -10.22
CA ASP A 39 13.72 -2.91 -10.09
C ASP A 39 12.41 -2.84 -9.29
N GLY A 40 12.28 -1.89 -8.38
CA GLY A 40 11.10 -1.56 -7.58
C GLY A 40 10.04 -0.71 -8.29
N PHE A 41 10.28 -0.27 -9.54
CA PHE A 41 9.44 0.66 -10.29
C PHE A 41 9.26 2.05 -9.63
N THR A 42 10.34 2.57 -9.06
CA THR A 42 10.41 3.90 -8.46
C THR A 42 11.48 4.76 -9.18
N ASP A 43 11.68 6.01 -8.75
CA ASP A 43 12.52 6.98 -9.46
C ASP A 43 13.81 7.25 -8.66
N PRO A 44 14.98 6.78 -9.12
CA PRO A 44 16.24 6.87 -8.38
C PRO A 44 16.84 8.29 -8.28
N THR A 45 16.04 9.29 -8.62
CA THR A 45 16.41 10.70 -8.55
C THR A 45 15.40 11.54 -7.76
N ASP A 46 14.37 10.91 -7.20
CA ASP A 46 13.36 11.52 -6.36
C ASP A 46 13.30 10.82 -4.99
N PRO A 47 13.83 11.43 -3.91
CA PRO A 47 14.00 10.79 -2.61
C PRO A 47 12.67 10.54 -1.86
N ALA A 48 11.54 10.77 -2.52
CA ALA A 48 10.19 10.47 -2.03
C ALA A 48 9.49 9.37 -2.87
N ASP A 49 10.15 8.86 -3.90
CA ASP A 49 9.69 7.78 -4.77
C ASP A 49 10.68 6.61 -4.71
N HIS A 50 10.56 5.84 -3.63
CA HIS A 50 11.41 4.70 -3.32
C HIS A 50 10.57 3.47 -2.93
N PRO A 51 11.15 2.26 -2.87
CA PRO A 51 10.46 1.08 -2.39
C PRO A 51 9.92 1.24 -0.96
N TYR A 52 8.77 0.64 -0.67
CA TYR A 52 8.19 0.71 0.67
C TYR A 52 9.05 -0.06 1.69
N THR A 53 9.29 0.56 2.85
CA THR A 53 9.97 -0.07 4.00
C THR A 53 9.24 -1.34 4.46
N GLY A 54 7.91 -1.37 4.29
CA GLY A 54 7.09 -2.55 4.55
C GLY A 54 7.28 -3.72 3.57
N GLY A 55 8.09 -3.56 2.52
CA GLY A 55 8.37 -4.59 1.52
C GLY A 55 7.19 -4.88 0.58
N TRP A 56 6.24 -3.95 0.47
CA TRP A 56 5.07 -4.11 -0.40
C TRP A 56 5.47 -3.69 -1.82
N GLY A 57 5.44 -4.62 -2.77
CA GLY A 57 5.84 -4.34 -4.14
C GLY A 57 4.97 -3.26 -4.79
N ILE A 58 5.61 -2.34 -5.52
CA ILE A 58 4.95 -1.33 -6.36
C ILE A 58 4.74 -1.92 -7.75
N GLY A 59 3.58 -1.69 -8.35
CA GLY A 59 3.26 -2.17 -9.69
C GLY A 59 3.69 -1.18 -10.76
N ALA A 60 4.31 -1.68 -11.84
CA ALA A 60 4.59 -0.89 -13.04
C ALA A 60 3.34 -0.18 -13.63
N CYS A 61 2.14 -0.69 -13.34
CA CYS A 61 0.86 -0.09 -13.75
C CYS A 61 0.41 1.11 -12.90
N ARG A 62 1.16 1.54 -11.87
CA ARG A 62 0.72 2.55 -10.90
C ARG A 62 0.26 3.88 -11.52
N ASN A 63 0.86 4.23 -12.65
CA ASN A 63 0.56 5.47 -13.39
C ASN A 63 -0.49 5.28 -14.51
N ASP A 64 -0.94 4.05 -14.75
CA ASP A 64 -1.90 3.70 -15.82
C ASP A 64 -3.35 3.56 -15.30
N VAL A 65 -3.56 3.55 -13.98
CA VAL A 65 -4.89 3.38 -13.38
C VAL A 65 -5.65 4.71 -13.41
N ALA A 66 -6.78 4.72 -14.12
CA ALA A 66 -7.68 5.87 -14.17
C ALA A 66 -8.80 5.72 -13.13
N GLY A 67 -8.64 6.40 -11.99
CA GLY A 67 -9.65 6.43 -10.94
C GLY A 67 -10.95 7.10 -11.35
N GLU A 68 -12.08 6.52 -10.94
CA GLU A 68 -13.42 7.03 -11.23
C GLU A 68 -14.10 7.51 -9.95
N THR A 69 -14.75 6.60 -9.21
CA THR A 69 -15.55 6.92 -8.02
C THR A 69 -15.56 5.72 -7.08
N VAL A 70 -15.82 5.98 -5.80
CA VAL A 70 -15.95 4.92 -4.79
C VAL A 70 -17.34 4.30 -4.88
N ALA A 71 -17.51 3.37 -5.82
CA ALA A 71 -18.73 2.60 -6.02
C ALA A 71 -18.41 1.20 -6.56
N VAL A 72 -19.22 0.21 -6.21
CA VAL A 72 -19.05 -1.16 -6.73
C VAL A 72 -19.11 -1.17 -8.26
N GLY A 73 -18.15 -1.85 -8.88
CA GLY A 73 -17.96 -1.94 -10.33
C GLY A 73 -17.26 -0.73 -10.95
N SER A 74 -16.85 0.26 -10.17
CA SER A 74 -16.05 1.41 -10.62
C SER A 74 -14.59 1.24 -10.17
N VAL A 75 -13.67 1.88 -10.89
CA VAL A 75 -12.26 1.94 -10.49
C VAL A 75 -12.11 2.96 -9.35
N ALA A 76 -11.54 2.52 -8.22
CA ALA A 76 -11.29 3.36 -7.07
C ALA A 76 -10.36 4.54 -7.43
N PRO A 77 -10.69 5.79 -7.04
CA PRO A 77 -9.75 6.91 -7.10
C PRO A 77 -8.47 6.62 -6.33
N ASN A 78 -7.35 7.15 -6.81
CA ASN A 78 -6.12 7.07 -6.04
C ASN A 78 -6.27 7.86 -4.73
N PHE A 79 -5.64 7.38 -3.68
CA PHE A 79 -5.47 8.11 -2.44
C PHE A 79 -4.05 7.90 -1.94
N GLU A 80 -3.65 8.73 -0.99
CA GLU A 80 -2.36 8.64 -0.31
C GLU A 80 -2.54 8.75 1.20
N GLY A 81 -1.72 8.04 1.98
CA GLY A 81 -1.71 8.09 3.44
C GLY A 81 -0.35 7.67 3.99
N VAL A 82 0.02 8.20 5.15
CA VAL A 82 1.29 7.86 5.81
C VAL A 82 1.14 6.58 6.61
N ASP A 83 2.09 5.67 6.48
CA ASP A 83 2.08 4.36 7.12
C ASP A 83 2.86 4.29 8.44
N GLN A 84 2.95 3.09 9.02
CA GLN A 84 3.70 2.83 10.26
C GLN A 84 5.22 2.99 10.15
N PHE A 85 5.79 3.09 8.94
CA PHE A 85 7.20 3.32 8.69
C PHE A 85 7.51 4.79 8.37
N GLY A 86 6.49 5.57 8.02
CA GLY A 86 6.59 6.97 7.62
C GLY A 86 6.49 7.16 6.10
N ASP A 87 6.29 6.08 5.36
CA ASP A 87 6.18 6.07 3.91
C ASP A 87 4.80 6.58 3.48
N THR A 88 4.74 7.30 2.36
CA THR A 88 3.46 7.74 1.77
C THR A 88 2.92 6.66 0.84
N VAL A 89 1.99 5.85 1.35
CA VAL A 89 1.39 4.73 0.62
C VAL A 89 0.26 5.19 -0.29
N ARG A 90 0.25 4.72 -1.54
CA ARG A 90 -0.79 5.05 -2.53
C ARG A 90 -1.55 3.80 -2.98
N LEU A 91 -2.86 3.93 -3.18
CA LEU A 91 -3.70 2.80 -3.60
C LEU A 91 -3.25 2.22 -4.95
N HIS A 92 -2.97 3.09 -5.93
CA HIS A 92 -2.67 2.67 -7.28
C HIS A 92 -1.30 2.00 -7.43
N ASP A 93 -0.42 2.11 -6.45
CA ASP A 93 0.84 1.36 -6.43
C ASP A 93 0.60 -0.15 -6.36
N PHE A 94 -0.53 -0.56 -5.76
CA PHE A 94 -0.96 -1.96 -5.70
C PHE A 94 -1.89 -2.36 -6.85
N CYS A 95 -1.83 -1.67 -8.00
CA CYS A 95 -2.66 -1.95 -9.17
C CYS A 95 -2.61 -3.41 -9.67
N HIS A 96 -1.57 -4.16 -9.33
CA HIS A 96 -1.39 -5.57 -9.71
C HIS A 96 -1.95 -6.56 -8.66
N ASN A 97 -2.34 -6.08 -7.48
CA ASN A 97 -2.84 -6.89 -6.38
C ASN A 97 -4.36 -6.78 -6.24
N ALA A 98 -4.97 -7.80 -5.66
CA ALA A 98 -6.24 -7.62 -4.97
C ALA A 98 -5.98 -6.87 -3.66
N VAL A 99 -6.75 -5.82 -3.37
CA VAL A 99 -6.55 -4.97 -2.18
C VAL A 99 -7.77 -5.04 -1.27
N LEU A 100 -7.55 -5.37 0.00
CA LEU A 100 -8.54 -5.27 1.07
C LEU A 100 -8.31 -3.97 1.83
N ILE A 101 -9.24 -3.03 1.73
CA ILE A 101 -9.25 -1.83 2.57
C ILE A 101 -10.13 -2.11 3.79
N VAL A 102 -9.59 -1.87 4.98
CA VAL A 102 -10.32 -2.02 6.23
C VAL A 102 -10.20 -0.71 7.00
N THR A 103 -11.32 -0.11 7.38
CA THR A 103 -11.33 1.12 8.18
C THR A 103 -11.75 0.80 9.61
N GLY A 104 -10.98 1.27 10.59
CA GLY A 104 -11.26 1.04 12.01
C GLY A 104 -10.68 2.10 12.96
N SER A 105 -10.94 1.91 14.25
CA SER A 105 -10.37 2.72 15.34
C SER A 105 -9.91 1.80 16.46
N GLU A 106 -8.95 2.24 17.28
CA GLU A 106 -8.43 1.41 18.37
C GLU A 106 -9.51 1.08 19.42
N TRP A 107 -10.44 1.99 19.69
CA TRP A 107 -11.53 1.77 20.66
C TRP A 107 -12.64 0.83 20.15
N CYS A 108 -12.62 0.48 18.86
CA CYS A 108 -13.67 -0.30 18.21
C CYS A 108 -13.46 -1.82 18.42
N GLY A 109 -14.22 -2.41 19.34
CA GLY A 109 -14.15 -3.86 19.63
C GLY A 109 -14.35 -4.77 18.40
N PRO A 110 -15.34 -4.53 17.52
CA PRO A 110 -15.48 -5.28 16.27
C PRO A 110 -14.28 -5.14 15.33
N CYS A 111 -13.68 -3.95 15.23
CA CYS A 111 -12.48 -3.70 14.42
C CYS A 111 -11.30 -4.52 14.93
N GLN A 112 -11.07 -4.50 16.25
CA GLN A 112 -10.05 -5.34 16.89
C GLN A 112 -10.30 -6.84 16.63
N SER A 113 -11.55 -7.28 16.67
CA SER A 113 -11.90 -8.69 16.42
C SER A 113 -11.60 -9.11 14.97
N TYR A 114 -11.81 -8.20 14.01
CA TYR A 114 -11.57 -8.45 12.58
C TYR A 114 -10.08 -8.56 12.22
N ARG A 115 -9.17 -8.02 13.04
CA ARG A 115 -7.71 -8.16 12.83
C ARG A 115 -7.25 -9.62 12.70
N SER A 116 -7.87 -10.53 13.45
CA SER A 116 -7.60 -11.97 13.31
C SER A 116 -7.97 -12.52 11.92
N THR A 117 -9.00 -11.96 11.29
CA THR A 117 -9.40 -12.32 9.92
C THR A 117 -8.43 -11.71 8.91
N MET A 118 -8.02 -10.45 9.09
CA MET A 118 -6.98 -9.82 8.27
C MET A 118 -5.67 -10.61 8.29
N ALA A 119 -5.22 -11.01 9.48
CA ALA A 119 -4.02 -11.83 9.63
C ALA A 119 -4.12 -13.18 8.90
N SER A 120 -5.28 -13.84 8.91
CA SER A 120 -5.51 -15.07 8.14
C SER A 120 -5.46 -14.81 6.64
N TYR A 121 -6.14 -13.77 6.16
CA TYR A 121 -6.14 -13.43 4.74
C TYR A 121 -4.76 -13.02 4.24
N TRP A 122 -4.01 -12.28 5.04
CA TRP A 122 -2.62 -11.98 4.75
C TRP A 122 -1.85 -13.29 4.56
N ALA A 123 -1.78 -14.14 5.59
CA ALA A 123 -1.01 -15.39 5.57
C ALA A 123 -1.38 -16.33 4.40
N ASP A 124 -2.65 -16.35 3.99
CA ASP A 124 -3.11 -17.22 2.90
C ASP A 124 -2.82 -16.65 1.50
N TYR A 125 -2.79 -15.33 1.34
CA TYR A 125 -2.89 -14.70 0.02
C TYR A 125 -1.80 -13.67 -0.33
N HIS A 126 -1.01 -13.14 0.62
CA HIS A 126 -0.10 -12.03 0.32
C HIS A 126 0.93 -12.39 -0.78
N GLU A 127 1.50 -13.60 -0.75
CA GLU A 127 2.43 -14.09 -1.79
C GLU A 127 1.76 -14.36 -3.15
N ARG A 128 0.43 -14.31 -3.20
CA ARG A 128 -0.40 -14.57 -4.39
C ARG A 128 -0.99 -13.29 -4.97
N GLY A 129 -0.44 -12.13 -4.60
CA GLY A 129 -0.87 -10.83 -5.09
C GLY A 129 -2.08 -10.27 -4.34
N PHE A 130 -2.00 -10.28 -3.01
CA PHE A 130 -3.00 -9.71 -2.12
C PHE A 130 -2.36 -8.69 -1.18
N MET A 131 -3.00 -7.54 -1.04
CA MET A 131 -2.56 -6.46 -0.16
C MET A 131 -3.67 -6.09 0.82
N ILE A 132 -3.31 -5.71 2.04
CA ILE A 132 -4.23 -5.12 3.02
C ILE A 132 -3.78 -3.69 3.31
N ILE A 133 -4.73 -2.76 3.27
CA ILE A 133 -4.56 -1.38 3.73
C ILE A 133 -5.54 -1.16 4.89
N ASP A 134 -5.02 -1.03 6.11
CA ASP A 134 -5.78 -0.81 7.33
C ASP A 134 -5.77 0.69 7.69
N LEU A 135 -6.90 1.36 7.48
CA LEU A 135 -7.08 2.79 7.75
C LEU A 135 -7.47 2.98 9.22
N LEU A 136 -6.60 3.65 9.97
CA LEU A 136 -6.80 3.91 11.39
C LEU A 136 -7.32 5.34 11.60
N LEU A 137 -8.54 5.46 12.12
CA LEU A 137 -9.20 6.76 12.30
C LEU A 137 -8.80 7.46 13.61
N GLU A 138 -8.75 6.70 14.71
CA GLU A 138 -8.62 7.24 16.06
C GLU A 138 -7.94 6.26 17.02
N THR A 139 -7.18 6.81 17.97
CA THR A 139 -6.59 6.07 19.10
C THR A 139 -7.65 5.60 20.10
N ALA A 140 -7.25 4.80 21.10
CA ALA A 140 -8.16 4.19 22.06
C ALA A 140 -8.94 5.20 22.92
N ASP A 141 -8.43 6.43 23.03
CA ASP A 141 -9.09 7.55 23.72
C ASP A 141 -9.81 8.54 22.78
N GLY A 142 -9.84 8.25 21.47
CA GLY A 142 -10.49 9.09 20.45
C GLY A 142 -9.63 10.25 19.97
N SER A 143 -8.30 10.18 20.16
CA SER A 143 -7.36 11.19 19.66
C SER A 143 -6.92 10.88 18.23
N ALA A 144 -6.30 11.88 17.61
CA ALA A 144 -5.63 11.75 16.31
C ALA A 144 -4.51 10.69 16.36
N ILE A 145 -4.24 10.09 15.20
CA ILE A 145 -3.18 9.11 15.03
C ILE A 145 -1.83 9.81 14.88
N ASP A 146 -0.82 9.26 15.52
CA ASP A 146 0.59 9.60 15.33
C ASP A 146 1.38 8.34 14.96
N GLN A 147 2.67 8.51 14.66
CA GLN A 147 3.52 7.38 14.27
C GLN A 147 3.57 6.26 15.30
N GLU A 148 3.53 6.60 16.60
CA GLU A 148 3.54 5.59 17.67
C GLU A 148 2.23 4.79 17.68
N ALA A 149 1.10 5.43 17.42
CA ALA A 149 -0.18 4.75 17.26
C ALA A 149 -0.19 3.82 16.04
N LEU A 150 0.34 4.24 14.89
CA LEU A 150 0.46 3.39 13.69
C LEU A 150 1.31 2.16 13.98
N VAL A 151 2.51 2.34 14.53
CA VAL A 151 3.42 1.24 14.90
C VAL A 151 2.77 0.29 15.89
N ARG A 152 2.09 0.83 16.92
CA ARG A 152 1.37 0.02 17.92
C ARG A 152 0.22 -0.76 17.31
N TRP A 153 -0.53 -0.17 16.39
CA TRP A 153 -1.64 -0.85 15.72
C TRP A 153 -1.15 -1.91 14.73
N ALA A 154 -0.03 -1.65 14.04
CA ALA A 154 0.62 -2.58 13.13
C ALA A 154 1.27 -3.77 13.86
N ASP A 155 1.63 -3.66 15.14
CA ASP A 155 2.32 -4.73 15.89
C ASP A 155 1.68 -6.12 15.68
N GLY A 156 2.51 -7.07 15.27
CA GLY A 156 2.11 -8.44 14.92
C GLY A 156 1.53 -8.63 13.50
N HIS A 157 1.59 -7.61 12.64
CA HIS A 157 1.09 -7.65 11.26
C HIS A 157 2.11 -7.02 10.31
N GLU A 158 2.13 -7.48 9.05
CA GLU A 158 3.11 -7.05 8.05
C GLU A 158 2.48 -6.23 6.91
N TYR A 159 1.17 -5.96 6.98
CA TYR A 159 0.46 -5.14 6.01
C TYR A 159 0.49 -3.65 6.39
N ALA A 160 0.06 -2.78 5.46
CA ALA A 160 0.08 -1.34 5.68
C ALA A 160 -1.01 -0.89 6.66
N VAL A 161 -0.63 -0.05 7.63
CA VAL A 161 -1.54 0.67 8.51
C VAL A 161 -1.37 2.16 8.25
N LEU A 162 -2.42 2.82 7.75
CA LEU A 162 -2.35 4.24 7.38
C LEU A 162 -3.10 5.12 8.37
N ASP A 163 -2.55 6.31 8.60
CA ASP A 163 -3.27 7.38 9.28
C ASP A 163 -4.44 7.87 8.41
N ASP A 164 -5.65 7.74 8.94
CA ASP A 164 -6.87 8.27 8.35
C ASP A 164 -7.59 9.19 9.34
N THR A 165 -6.85 9.97 10.13
CA THR A 165 -7.39 10.93 11.09
C THR A 165 -8.34 11.91 10.40
N ASN A 166 -9.59 11.99 10.88
CA ASN A 166 -10.71 12.73 10.26
C ASN A 166 -11.24 12.16 8.93
N GLY A 167 -10.77 10.99 8.50
CA GLY A 167 -11.25 10.25 7.33
C GLY A 167 -10.99 10.90 5.97
N PRO A 168 -9.82 11.49 5.65
CA PRO A 168 -9.52 11.97 4.30
C PRO A 168 -9.67 10.88 3.23
N ILE A 169 -9.47 9.61 3.58
CA ILE A 169 -9.62 8.46 2.69
C ILE A 169 -10.99 7.81 2.91
N SER A 170 -11.31 7.38 4.13
CA SER A 170 -12.53 6.61 4.40
C SER A 170 -13.83 7.36 4.06
N HIS A 171 -13.88 8.68 4.25
CA HIS A 171 -15.06 9.50 3.93
C HIS A 171 -15.27 9.75 2.43
N GLN A 172 -14.37 9.25 1.55
CA GLN A 172 -14.59 9.29 0.10
C GLN A 172 -15.70 8.34 -0.37
N GLY A 173 -16.22 7.49 0.52
CA GLY A 173 -17.33 6.57 0.25
C GLY A 173 -17.08 5.12 0.70
N TYR A 174 -15.90 4.84 1.27
CA TYR A 174 -15.53 3.52 1.79
C TYR A 174 -16.31 3.16 3.07
N VAL A 175 -16.78 4.16 3.81
CA VAL A 175 -17.64 3.99 5.00
C VAL A 175 -19.04 4.52 4.70
N ASN A 176 -20.04 3.65 4.65
CA ASN A 176 -21.45 4.00 4.48
C ASN A 176 -22.29 3.71 5.72
N GLY A 177 -21.84 2.80 6.59
CA GLY A 177 -22.48 2.44 7.85
C GLY A 177 -21.65 2.82 9.07
N GLY A 178 -20.92 1.85 9.59
CA GLY A 178 -20.07 2.01 10.76
C GLY A 178 -18.83 1.14 10.64
N ILE A 179 -17.90 1.30 11.57
CA ILE A 179 -16.64 0.57 11.54
C ILE A 179 -16.74 -0.80 12.27
N PRO A 180 -16.05 -1.85 11.79
CA PRO A 180 -15.15 -1.82 10.64
C PRO A 180 -15.92 -1.76 9.31
N ALA A 181 -15.50 -0.86 8.43
CA ALA A 181 -15.95 -0.83 7.04
C ALA A 181 -14.90 -1.53 6.19
N ILE A 182 -15.32 -2.45 5.32
CA ILE A 182 -14.42 -3.33 4.59
C ILE A 182 -14.74 -3.23 3.11
N SER A 183 -13.72 -3.01 2.28
CA SER A 183 -13.86 -2.97 0.84
C SER A 183 -12.84 -3.90 0.19
N LEU A 184 -13.25 -4.59 -0.86
CA LEU A 184 -12.38 -5.46 -1.65
C LEU A 184 -12.27 -4.89 -3.05
N ILE A 185 -11.04 -4.74 -3.51
CA ILE A 185 -10.67 -4.16 -4.78
C ILE A 185 -9.89 -5.22 -5.57
N ALA A 186 -10.27 -5.43 -6.83
CA ALA A 186 -9.57 -6.34 -7.74
C ALA A 186 -8.33 -5.69 -8.36
N PRO A 187 -7.37 -6.47 -8.89
CA PRO A 187 -6.30 -5.94 -9.74
C PRO A 187 -6.87 -5.03 -10.83
N GLY A 188 -6.21 -3.90 -11.07
CA GLY A 188 -6.71 -2.80 -11.92
C GLY A 188 -7.59 -1.78 -11.19
N GLY A 189 -7.90 -2.00 -9.90
CA GLY A 189 -8.54 -1.01 -9.03
C GLY A 189 -10.08 -1.07 -9.00
N GLU A 190 -10.72 -2.07 -9.62
CA GLU A 190 -12.19 -2.22 -9.59
C GLU A 190 -12.68 -2.61 -8.18
N ILE A 191 -13.61 -1.83 -7.62
CA ILE A 191 -14.24 -2.15 -6.34
C ILE A 191 -15.27 -3.27 -6.54
N VAL A 192 -15.01 -4.45 -5.98
CA VAL A 192 -15.94 -5.60 -6.08
C VAL A 192 -16.87 -5.70 -4.87
N ILE A 193 -16.40 -5.27 -3.70
CA ILE A 193 -17.18 -5.19 -2.46
C ILE A 193 -16.90 -3.83 -1.83
N LEU A 194 -17.96 -3.14 -1.40
CA LEU A 194 -17.88 -1.84 -0.75
C LEU A 194 -18.67 -1.89 0.57
N ASP A 195 -17.99 -1.56 1.67
CA ASP A 195 -18.53 -1.61 3.04
C ASP A 195 -19.26 -2.95 3.35
N GLY A 196 -18.58 -4.06 3.05
CA GLY A 196 -19.06 -5.42 3.25
C GLY A 196 -17.91 -6.41 3.47
N SER A 197 -18.10 -7.40 4.33
CA SER A 197 -17.07 -8.40 4.62
C SER A 197 -16.96 -9.45 3.51
N PRO A 198 -15.80 -9.58 2.83
CA PRO A 198 -15.60 -10.63 1.83
C PRO A 198 -15.43 -11.99 2.49
N SER A 199 -15.88 -13.02 1.78
CA SER A 199 -15.54 -14.41 2.05
C SER A 199 -14.19 -14.78 1.40
N ALA A 200 -13.59 -15.89 1.83
CA ALA A 200 -12.42 -16.46 1.14
C ALA A 200 -12.68 -16.72 -0.35
N SER A 201 -13.90 -17.15 -0.73
CA SER A 201 -14.24 -17.34 -2.14
C SER A 201 -14.30 -16.04 -2.95
N ASP A 202 -14.62 -14.91 -2.31
CA ASP A 202 -14.63 -13.61 -3.00
C ASP A 202 -13.20 -13.17 -3.31
N ILE A 203 -12.26 -13.37 -2.36
CA ILE A 203 -10.83 -13.07 -2.56
C ILE A 203 -10.24 -14.00 -3.62
N GLU A 204 -10.44 -15.30 -3.49
CA GLU A 204 -9.94 -16.30 -4.45
C GLU A 204 -10.43 -16.07 -5.90
N ALA A 205 -11.60 -15.45 -6.06
CA ALA A 205 -12.14 -15.15 -7.39
C ALA A 205 -11.43 -14.00 -8.11
N ILE A 206 -10.70 -13.15 -7.40
CA ILE A 206 -10.09 -11.92 -7.93
C ILE A 206 -8.57 -11.86 -7.82
N LEU A 207 -7.93 -12.84 -7.19
CA LEU A 207 -6.47 -12.89 -7.12
C LEU A 207 -5.86 -12.89 -8.53
N PRO A 208 -4.71 -12.22 -8.74
CA PRO A 208 -3.99 -12.29 -9.99
C PRO A 208 -3.53 -13.73 -10.28
N TRP A 209 -3.45 -14.08 -11.57
CA TRP A 209 -3.16 -15.44 -12.07
C TRP A 209 -1.67 -15.75 -12.14
#